data_AF-A0A7T5EIZ8-F1
#
_entry.id   AF-A0A7T5EIZ8-F1
#
_cell.length_a   1.000
_cell.length_b   1.000
_cell.length_c   1.000
_cell.angle_alpha   90.00
_cell.angle_beta   90.00
_cell.angle_gamma   90.00
#
_symmetry.space_group_name_H-M   'P 1'
#
loop_
_entity.id
_entity.type
_entity.pdbx_description
1 polymer ?
#
loop_
_entity_poly.entity_id
_entity_poly.type
_entity_poly.pdbx_seq_one_letter_code
_entity_poly.pdbx_strand_id
1 'polypeptide(L)'
;MYGYKGEAVVGEDGSFELTVKKPKVKHTMDVKLYFSLSGQSDRHKEMYGPGGEKFDGPFVYQDSNFAEVWNYLGYHFYVDPASPVNTTVSYETPVWDRPADYGEPLVWLKPAVTKDDEFVYIKVKSNLLEGTSVTGDIELPGTTHYGYNDRTQVLPDGSFTLQFPHPKNSKEYDYRIEVIPENPPWPTVRDAYGPNGEKFAGELVKEKELTSRTVKFLELKVKITE
;
A
#
# COMPACT_ATOMS: atom_id res chain seq x y z
N MET A 1 -11.41 -11.44 -6.64
CA MET A 1 -11.30 -10.24 -5.76
C MET A 1 -12.44 -10.34 -4.76
N TYR A 2 -12.16 -10.65 -3.49
CA TYR A 2 -13.19 -10.71 -2.44
C TYR A 2 -13.39 -9.29 -1.92
N GLY A 3 -14.46 -8.64 -2.35
CA GLY A 3 -14.79 -7.27 -1.97
C GLY A 3 -16.17 -6.89 -2.47
N TYR A 4 -16.69 -5.78 -1.97
CA TYR A 4 -17.95 -5.21 -2.44
C TYR A 4 -17.61 -4.12 -3.46
N LYS A 5 -18.20 -4.19 -4.66
CA LYS A 5 -17.94 -3.26 -5.76
C LYS A 5 -19.25 -2.62 -6.22
N GLY A 6 -19.19 -1.33 -6.55
CA GLY A 6 -20.20 -0.61 -7.31
C GLY A 6 -19.52 0.01 -8.52
N GLU A 7 -20.30 0.23 -9.58
CA GLU A 7 -19.85 0.90 -10.81
C GLU A 7 -20.91 1.95 -11.16
N ALA A 8 -20.46 3.06 -11.76
CA ALA A 8 -21.33 4.11 -12.26
C ALA A 8 -20.75 4.68 -13.56
N VAL A 9 -21.64 5.24 -14.37
CA VAL A 9 -21.27 6.02 -15.56
C VAL A 9 -21.31 7.49 -15.17
N VAL A 10 -20.28 8.23 -15.55
CA VAL A 10 -20.21 9.68 -15.32
C VAL A 10 -21.20 10.38 -16.25
N GLY A 11 -22.07 11.22 -15.68
CA GLY A 11 -23.02 12.05 -16.41
C GLY A 11 -22.34 13.14 -17.23
N GLU A 12 -23.09 13.77 -18.13
CA GLU A 12 -22.58 14.85 -18.99
C GLU A 12 -22.08 16.07 -18.19
N ASP A 13 -22.61 16.28 -16.99
CA ASP A 13 -22.21 17.33 -16.05
C ASP A 13 -21.03 16.93 -15.15
N GLY A 14 -20.48 15.73 -15.35
CA GLY A 14 -19.38 15.19 -14.54
C GLY A 14 -19.82 14.52 -13.24
N SER A 15 -21.12 14.49 -12.92
CA SER A 15 -21.63 13.86 -11.70
C SER A 15 -21.72 12.33 -11.83
N PHE A 16 -21.62 11.63 -10.70
CA PHE A 16 -21.83 10.19 -10.63
C PHE A 16 -22.23 9.79 -9.21
N GLU A 17 -23.00 8.70 -9.09
CA GLU A 17 -23.40 8.12 -7.81
C GLU A 17 -23.12 6.61 -7.85
N LEU A 18 -22.41 6.10 -6.85
CA LEU A 18 -22.16 4.67 -6.70
C LEU A 18 -22.90 4.16 -5.47
N THR A 19 -23.58 3.03 -5.61
CA THR A 19 -24.13 2.30 -4.48
C THR A 19 -23.35 1.02 -4.27
N VAL A 20 -22.85 0.82 -3.06
CA VAL A 20 -22.17 -0.42 -2.65
C VAL A 20 -22.88 -0.97 -1.42
N LYS A 21 -23.13 -2.28 -1.40
CA LYS A 21 -23.68 -2.94 -0.21
C LYS A 21 -22.66 -2.86 0.92
N LYS A 22 -23.02 -2.22 2.03
CA LYS A 22 -22.17 -2.12 3.23
C LYS A 22 -21.85 -3.54 3.77
N PRO A 23 -20.57 -3.91 3.88
CA PRO A 23 -20.17 -5.19 4.46
C PRO A 23 -20.44 -5.23 5.97
N LYS A 24 -20.73 -6.43 6.51
CA LYS A 24 -20.78 -6.67 7.95
C LYS A 24 -19.40 -7.06 8.46
N VAL A 25 -18.54 -6.07 8.69
CA VAL A 25 -17.17 -6.27 9.21
C VAL A 25 -17.01 -5.60 10.57
N LYS A 26 -16.08 -6.12 11.38
CA LYS A 26 -15.73 -5.58 12.70
C LYS A 26 -14.57 -4.60 12.66
N HIS A 27 -13.82 -4.60 11.56
CA HIS A 27 -12.65 -3.75 11.38
C HIS A 27 -12.97 -2.63 10.38
N THR A 28 -12.12 -1.61 10.38
CA THR A 28 -12.17 -0.47 9.47
C THR A 28 -12.37 -0.93 8.03
N MET A 29 -13.31 -0.30 7.32
CA MET A 29 -13.53 -0.53 5.90
C MET A 29 -12.57 0.36 5.11
N ASP A 30 -11.71 -0.26 4.30
CA ASP A 30 -10.94 0.44 3.28
C ASP A 30 -11.82 0.63 2.03
N VAL A 31 -12.01 1.89 1.63
CA VAL A 31 -12.82 2.28 0.48
C VAL A 31 -11.93 2.95 -0.56
N LYS A 32 -11.86 2.32 -1.73
CA LYS A 32 -11.17 2.84 -2.92
C LYS A 32 -12.21 3.32 -3.95
N LEU A 33 -12.32 4.62 -4.12
CA LEU A 33 -12.96 5.22 -5.30
C LEU A 33 -11.91 5.30 -6.41
N TYR A 34 -12.19 4.74 -7.59
CA TYR A 34 -11.21 4.80 -8.66
C TYR A 34 -11.84 4.83 -10.06
N PHE A 35 -11.09 5.41 -10.99
CA PHE A 35 -11.32 5.38 -12.42
C PHE A 35 -10.09 4.78 -13.11
N SER A 36 -10.29 3.76 -13.93
CA SER A 36 -9.26 3.19 -14.79
C SER A 36 -9.77 3.00 -16.21
N LEU A 37 -8.84 2.87 -17.16
CA LEU A 37 -9.17 2.74 -18.59
C LEU A 37 -9.50 1.32 -19.02
N SER A 38 -9.41 0.36 -18.10
CA SER A 38 -9.87 -1.01 -18.34
C SER A 38 -11.38 -1.00 -18.58
N GLY A 39 -11.81 -1.54 -19.72
CA GLY A 39 -13.21 -1.55 -20.13
C GLY A 39 -13.73 -0.21 -20.70
N GLN A 40 -12.90 0.84 -20.78
CA GLN A 40 -13.28 2.10 -21.40
C GLN A 40 -13.17 2.06 -22.93
N SER A 41 -13.91 2.95 -23.61
CA SER A 41 -13.92 3.04 -25.08
C SER A 41 -12.59 3.56 -25.65
N ASP A 42 -12.34 3.33 -26.94
CA ASP A 42 -11.09 3.76 -27.59
C ASP A 42 -10.89 5.27 -27.53
N ARG A 43 -11.96 6.06 -27.69
CA ARG A 43 -11.92 7.52 -27.46
C ARG A 43 -11.33 7.90 -26.09
N HIS A 44 -11.69 7.18 -25.02
CA HIS A 44 -11.14 7.47 -23.69
C HIS A 44 -9.65 7.14 -23.63
N LYS A 45 -9.25 6.01 -24.21
CA LYS A 45 -7.83 5.59 -24.27
C LYS A 45 -6.99 6.53 -25.14
N GLU A 46 -7.52 7.05 -26.24
CA GLU A 46 -6.84 8.05 -27.07
C GLU A 46 -6.61 9.36 -26.30
N MET A 47 -7.63 9.79 -25.56
CA MET A 47 -7.58 11.03 -24.77
C MET A 47 -6.64 10.93 -23.57
N TYR A 48 -6.69 9.83 -22.83
CA TYR A 48 -5.97 9.66 -21.56
C TYR A 48 -4.69 8.81 -21.66
N GLY A 49 -4.40 8.26 -22.84
CA GLY A 49 -3.35 7.26 -23.06
C GLY A 49 -3.85 5.87 -22.65
N PRO A 50 -3.56 4.78 -23.38
CA PRO A 50 -4.13 3.46 -23.12
C PRO A 50 -3.85 2.90 -21.71
N GLY A 51 -2.71 3.27 -21.11
CA GLY A 51 -2.34 2.96 -19.73
C GLY A 51 -2.56 4.13 -18.76
N GLY A 52 -3.24 5.21 -19.15
CA GLY A 52 -3.45 6.38 -18.32
C GLY A 52 -2.23 7.29 -18.22
N GLU A 53 -1.32 7.24 -19.19
CA GLU A 53 -0.05 7.98 -19.22
C GLU A 53 -0.27 9.51 -19.26
N LYS A 54 -1.46 9.96 -19.67
CA LYS A 54 -1.83 11.38 -19.71
C LYS A 54 -2.68 11.80 -18.51
N PHE A 55 -2.91 10.93 -17.52
CA PHE A 55 -3.48 11.36 -16.26
C PHE A 55 -2.52 12.32 -15.55
N ASP A 56 -3.09 13.35 -14.95
CA ASP A 56 -2.35 14.37 -14.22
C ASP A 56 -3.10 14.75 -12.95
N GLY A 57 -2.37 15.33 -12.00
CA GLY A 57 -2.88 15.79 -10.72
C GLY A 57 -2.61 14.84 -9.54
N PRO A 58 -3.10 15.20 -8.36
CA PRO A 58 -2.72 14.57 -7.09
C PRO A 58 -3.39 13.21 -6.85
N PHE A 59 -4.35 12.81 -7.68
CA PHE A 59 -5.08 11.55 -7.54
C PHE A 59 -4.57 10.45 -8.48
N VAL A 60 -3.40 10.64 -9.11
CA VAL A 60 -2.78 9.64 -10.00
C VAL A 60 -2.02 8.62 -9.16
N TYR A 61 -2.35 7.35 -9.36
CA TYR A 61 -1.70 6.19 -8.75
C TYR A 61 -1.34 5.16 -9.81
N GLN A 62 -0.45 4.23 -9.46
CA GLN A 62 -0.04 3.12 -10.29
C GLN A 62 -0.64 1.80 -9.81
N ASP A 63 -0.92 0.90 -10.75
CA ASP A 63 -1.28 -0.50 -10.50
C ASP A 63 -0.58 -1.39 -11.53
N SER A 64 -0.54 -2.71 -11.29
CA SER A 64 0.20 -3.65 -12.13
C SER A 64 -0.43 -5.04 -12.16
N ASN A 65 -0.31 -5.69 -13.31
CA ASN A 65 -0.61 -7.11 -13.50
C ASN A 65 0.68 -7.94 -13.60
N PHE A 66 1.78 -7.40 -13.08
CA PHE A 66 3.15 -7.92 -13.14
C PHE A 66 3.83 -7.89 -14.51
N ALA A 67 3.08 -7.79 -15.61
CA ALA A 67 3.63 -7.60 -16.95
C ALA A 67 3.75 -6.12 -17.31
N GLU A 68 2.75 -5.34 -16.93
CA GLU A 68 2.60 -3.93 -17.27
C GLU A 68 2.20 -3.13 -16.03
N VAL A 69 2.62 -1.86 -16.01
CA VAL A 69 2.18 -0.86 -15.04
C VAL A 69 1.27 0.11 -15.76
N TRP A 70 0.12 0.45 -15.18
CA TRP A 70 -0.78 1.48 -15.68
C TRP A 70 -1.14 2.45 -14.56
N ASN A 71 -1.55 3.65 -14.96
CA ASN A 71 -2.06 4.66 -14.06
C ASN A 71 -3.58 4.55 -13.90
N TYR A 72 -4.08 4.88 -12.73
CA TYR A 72 -5.48 5.07 -12.46
C TYR A 72 -5.69 6.33 -11.61
N LEU A 73 -6.88 6.92 -11.70
CA LEU A 73 -7.28 7.99 -10.80
C LEU A 73 -7.94 7.36 -9.57
N GLY A 74 -7.49 7.70 -8.37
CA GLY A 74 -7.92 7.05 -7.15
C GLY A 74 -8.12 8.02 -5.99
N TYR A 75 -8.98 7.61 -5.05
CA TYR A 75 -9.02 8.15 -3.72
C TYR A 75 -9.26 7.00 -2.74
N HIS A 76 -8.42 6.92 -1.71
CA HIS A 76 -8.47 5.87 -0.70
C HIS A 76 -8.81 6.50 0.64
N PHE A 77 -9.78 5.92 1.34
CA PHE A 77 -10.22 6.42 2.63
C PHE A 77 -10.77 5.31 3.49
N TYR A 78 -10.70 5.54 4.79
CA TYR A 78 -11.17 4.61 5.80
C TYR A 78 -12.55 5.02 6.32
N VAL A 79 -13.42 4.04 6.48
CA VAL A 79 -14.75 4.23 7.07
C VAL A 79 -14.91 3.27 8.24
N ASP A 80 -15.27 3.80 9.40
CA ASP A 80 -15.59 2.98 10.58
C ASP A 80 -16.84 2.13 10.27
N PRO A 81 -16.81 0.80 10.42
CA PRO A 81 -17.98 -0.06 10.23
C PRO A 81 -19.19 0.31 11.09
N ALA A 82 -19.01 0.97 12.23
CA ALA A 82 -20.09 1.47 13.09
C ALA A 82 -20.73 2.78 12.57
N SER A 83 -20.11 3.44 11.58
CA SER A 83 -20.60 4.71 11.04
C SER A 83 -22.02 4.59 10.45
N PRO A 84 -22.92 5.58 10.67
CA PRO A 84 -24.22 5.66 10.02
C PRO A 84 -24.13 5.59 8.49
N VAL A 85 -25.19 5.11 7.82
CA VAL A 85 -25.21 4.95 6.35
C VAL A 85 -25.05 6.29 5.60
N ASN A 86 -25.44 7.40 6.20
CA ASN A 86 -25.36 8.75 5.65
C ASN A 86 -24.12 9.54 6.12
N THR A 87 -23.08 8.84 6.60
CA THR A 87 -21.83 9.49 7.04
C THR A 87 -21.17 10.18 5.86
N THR A 88 -20.93 11.48 6.00
CA THR A 88 -20.09 12.23 5.06
C THR A 88 -18.63 12.07 5.47
N VAL A 89 -17.80 11.61 4.54
CA VAL A 89 -16.35 11.52 4.74
C VAL A 89 -15.73 12.73 4.08
N SER A 90 -15.00 13.55 4.85
CA SER A 90 -14.18 14.62 4.29
C SER A 90 -13.04 14.01 3.49
N TYR A 91 -12.72 14.61 2.35
CA TYR A 91 -11.53 14.25 1.60
C TYR A 91 -10.51 15.37 1.62
N GLU A 92 -9.24 14.99 1.62
CA GLU A 92 -8.12 15.91 1.45
C GLU A 92 -7.43 15.61 0.12
N THR A 93 -7.02 16.65 -0.58
CA THR A 93 -6.21 16.50 -1.78
C THR A 93 -4.82 15.98 -1.37
N PRO A 94 -4.38 14.81 -1.86
CA PRO A 94 -3.07 14.29 -1.53
C PRO A 94 -1.96 15.24 -1.97
N VAL A 95 -0.91 15.34 -1.16
CA VAL A 95 0.32 16.05 -1.52
C VAL A 95 1.45 15.03 -1.53
N TRP A 96 1.98 14.75 -2.71
CA TRP A 96 3.05 13.79 -2.89
C TRP A 96 4.41 14.46 -2.81
N ASP A 97 5.06 14.35 -1.65
CA ASP A 97 6.41 14.84 -1.41
C ASP A 97 7.44 13.74 -1.68
N ARG A 98 7.73 13.51 -2.98
CA ARG A 98 8.70 12.50 -3.40
C ARG A 98 10.12 12.92 -2.99
N PRO A 99 10.89 12.04 -2.34
CA PRO A 99 12.26 12.36 -2.00
C PRO A 99 13.15 12.44 -3.26
N ALA A 100 14.28 13.15 -3.16
CA ALA A 100 15.16 13.35 -4.31
C ALA A 100 15.83 12.05 -4.82
N ASP A 101 16.00 11.08 -3.94
CA ASP A 101 16.59 9.76 -4.18
C ASP A 101 15.51 8.66 -4.39
N TYR A 102 14.31 9.05 -4.83
CA TYR A 102 13.18 8.15 -5.05
C TYR A 102 13.53 7.04 -6.06
N GLY A 103 13.45 5.79 -5.62
CA GLY A 103 13.79 4.61 -6.40
C GLY A 103 15.26 4.22 -6.34
N GLU A 104 16.12 4.96 -5.64
CA GLU A 104 17.54 4.63 -5.55
C GLU A 104 17.77 3.35 -4.72
N PRO A 105 18.77 2.53 -5.07
CA PRO A 105 18.96 1.25 -4.40
C PRO A 105 19.41 1.33 -2.94
N LEU A 106 20.01 2.46 -2.51
CA LEU A 106 20.34 2.72 -1.12
C LEU A 106 19.07 3.13 -0.36
N VAL A 107 18.40 2.17 0.26
CA VAL A 107 17.07 2.40 0.84
C VAL A 107 17.15 2.85 2.30
N TRP A 108 16.34 3.85 2.65
CA TRP A 108 16.08 4.27 4.03
C TRP A 108 14.61 4.12 4.40
N LEU A 109 14.36 3.76 5.67
CA LEU A 109 13.01 3.64 6.24
C LEU A 109 12.95 4.49 7.53
N LYS A 110 12.00 5.42 7.61
CA LYS A 110 11.80 6.31 8.76
C LYS A 110 10.41 6.09 9.37
N PRO A 111 10.29 5.24 10.41
CA PRO A 111 9.01 4.93 11.04
C PRO A 111 8.57 6.03 12.02
N ALA A 112 7.27 6.26 12.08
CA ALA A 112 6.58 7.01 13.11
C ALA A 112 5.41 6.15 13.61
N VAL A 113 5.29 6.04 14.94
CA VAL A 113 4.34 5.13 15.58
C VAL A 113 3.26 5.93 16.28
N THR A 114 2.00 5.58 16.03
CA THR A 114 0.84 6.09 16.74
C THR A 114 -0.05 4.92 17.18
N LYS A 115 -0.85 5.10 18.23
CA LYS A 115 -1.74 4.05 18.74
C LYS A 115 -3.08 4.63 19.18
N ASP A 116 -4.12 3.83 19.05
CA ASP A 116 -5.42 4.03 19.72
C ASP A 116 -5.74 2.81 20.60
N ASP A 117 -6.99 2.67 21.04
CA ASP A 117 -7.41 1.58 21.93
C ASP A 117 -7.42 0.20 21.25
N GLU A 118 -7.50 0.13 19.91
CA GLU A 118 -7.63 -1.11 19.16
C GLU A 118 -6.35 -1.47 18.39
N PHE A 119 -5.63 -0.47 17.89
CA PHE A 119 -4.56 -0.63 16.92
C PHE A 119 -3.30 0.19 17.23
N VAL A 120 -2.20 -0.31 16.69
CA VAL A 120 -0.95 0.41 16.49
C VAL A 120 -0.77 0.66 15.00
N TYR A 121 -0.46 1.89 14.65
CA TYR A 121 -0.18 2.33 13.29
C TYR A 121 1.28 2.70 13.17
N ILE A 122 1.97 2.09 12.21
CA ILE A 122 3.35 2.43 11.87
C ILE A 122 3.35 3.09 10.49
N LYS A 123 3.44 4.42 10.49
CA LYS A 123 3.59 5.22 9.27
C LYS A 123 5.08 5.34 8.95
N VAL A 124 5.49 4.92 7.77
CA VAL A 124 6.89 4.94 7.35
C VAL A 124 7.04 5.87 6.16
N LYS A 125 8.05 6.74 6.20
CA LYS A 125 8.57 7.42 5.01
C LYS A 125 9.77 6.65 4.46
N SER A 126 9.89 6.54 3.15
CA SER A 126 11.01 5.89 2.47
C SER A 126 11.30 6.53 1.12
N ASN A 127 12.40 6.12 0.47
CA ASN A 127 12.65 6.39 -0.95
C ASN A 127 12.20 5.23 -1.86
N LEU A 128 11.38 4.29 -1.40
CA LEU A 128 10.91 3.17 -2.21
C LEU A 128 9.94 3.62 -3.31
N LEU A 129 9.90 2.87 -4.42
CA LEU A 129 8.98 3.14 -5.52
C LEU A 129 7.54 2.74 -5.13
N GLU A 130 6.56 3.46 -5.69
CA GLU A 130 5.15 3.11 -5.60
C GLU A 130 4.91 1.66 -6.04
N GLY A 131 3.98 0.98 -5.36
CA GLY A 131 3.67 -0.42 -5.64
C GLY A 131 4.68 -1.43 -5.06
N THR A 132 5.80 -0.97 -4.48
CA THR A 132 6.68 -1.86 -3.70
C THR A 132 5.88 -2.46 -2.54
N SER A 133 5.83 -3.80 -2.47
CA SER A 133 5.11 -4.51 -1.43
C SER A 133 5.87 -4.45 -0.10
N VAL A 134 5.14 -4.16 0.97
CA VAL A 134 5.66 -4.13 2.34
C VAL A 134 4.79 -5.05 3.20
N THR A 135 5.43 -5.90 3.98
CA THR A 135 4.76 -6.73 4.99
C THR A 135 5.25 -6.33 6.36
N GLY A 136 4.37 -6.38 7.34
CA GLY A 136 4.71 -6.23 8.73
C GLY A 136 4.24 -7.44 9.53
N ASP A 137 4.99 -7.76 10.58
CA ASP A 137 4.63 -8.77 11.57
C ASP A 137 5.11 -8.31 12.96
N ILE A 138 4.60 -8.94 14.01
CA ILE A 138 5.12 -8.77 15.36
C ILE A 138 6.13 -9.88 15.63
N GLU A 139 7.17 -9.63 16.43
CA GLU A 139 8.08 -10.65 16.94
C GLU A 139 7.86 -10.79 18.45
N LEU A 140 7.26 -11.92 18.85
CA LEU A 140 7.02 -12.28 20.24
C LEU A 140 8.06 -13.30 20.71
N PRO A 141 8.94 -12.95 21.67
CA PRO A 141 9.96 -13.89 22.16
C PRO A 141 9.34 -15.20 22.70
N GLY A 142 9.85 -16.33 22.23
CA GLY A 142 9.49 -17.65 22.77
C GLY A 142 8.08 -18.16 22.44
N THR A 143 7.33 -17.48 21.55
CA THR A 143 5.94 -17.85 21.22
C THR A 143 5.69 -17.80 19.72
N THR A 144 4.99 -18.80 19.18
CA THR A 144 4.41 -18.72 17.83
C THR A 144 3.10 -17.95 17.90
N HIS A 145 2.96 -16.91 17.08
CA HIS A 145 1.73 -16.13 16.98
C HIS A 145 1.14 -16.19 15.57
N TYR A 146 -0.14 -15.85 15.49
CA TYR A 146 -0.89 -15.75 14.24
C TYR A 146 -1.80 -14.53 14.31
N GLY A 147 -2.02 -13.87 13.17
CA GLY A 147 -2.99 -12.78 13.05
C GLY A 147 -2.49 -11.39 13.46
N TYR A 148 -1.17 -11.21 13.61
CA TYR A 148 -0.54 -9.90 13.86
C TYR A 148 0.26 -9.41 12.65
N ASN A 149 -0.12 -9.83 11.45
CA ASN A 149 0.55 -9.44 10.22
C ASN A 149 -0.35 -8.50 9.41
N ASP A 150 0.29 -7.54 8.74
CA ASP A 150 -0.36 -6.64 7.79
C ASP A 150 0.48 -6.53 6.52
N ARG A 151 -0.14 -6.19 5.40
CA ARG A 151 0.53 -6.02 4.12
C ARG A 151 -0.07 -4.84 3.38
N THR A 152 0.81 -4.00 2.85
CA THR A 152 0.45 -2.81 2.10
C THR A 152 1.41 -2.60 0.93
N GLN A 153 1.17 -1.55 0.16
CA GLN A 153 2.05 -1.09 -0.90
C GLN A 153 2.51 0.34 -0.63
N VAL A 154 3.70 0.66 -1.12
CA VAL A 154 4.25 2.01 -1.08
C VAL A 154 3.41 2.94 -1.96
N LEU A 155 3.10 4.13 -1.43
CA LEU A 155 2.34 5.20 -2.07
C LEU A 155 3.22 6.07 -2.99
N PRO A 156 2.64 6.98 -3.80
CA PRO A 156 3.38 7.79 -4.76
C PRO A 156 4.52 8.65 -4.18
N ASP A 157 4.52 8.95 -2.88
CA ASP A 157 5.57 9.71 -2.17
C ASP A 157 6.60 8.84 -1.46
N GLY A 158 6.54 7.52 -1.62
CA GLY A 158 7.42 6.59 -0.90
C GLY A 158 6.94 6.26 0.52
N SER A 159 5.77 6.77 0.94
CA SER A 159 5.21 6.44 2.25
C SER A 159 4.36 5.18 2.23
N PHE A 160 4.18 4.56 3.39
CA PHE A 160 3.22 3.48 3.60
C PHE A 160 2.81 3.43 5.08
N THR A 161 1.68 2.78 5.37
CA THR A 161 1.20 2.58 6.74
C THR A 161 0.85 1.12 6.95
N LEU A 162 1.34 0.55 8.05
CA LEU A 162 0.95 -0.77 8.53
C LEU A 162 0.11 -0.61 9.80
N GLN A 163 -0.93 -1.43 9.94
CA GLN A 163 -1.85 -1.43 11.06
C GLN A 163 -1.84 -2.80 11.75
N PHE A 164 -1.61 -2.79 13.06
CA PHE A 164 -1.52 -4.01 13.86
C PHE A 164 -2.50 -3.96 15.03
N PRO A 165 -3.24 -5.05 15.32
CA PRO A 165 -4.02 -5.12 16.54
C PRO A 165 -3.08 -5.20 17.75
N HIS A 166 -3.51 -4.65 18.89
CA HIS A 166 -2.74 -4.78 20.15
C HIS A 166 -2.59 -6.26 20.55
N PRO A 167 -1.36 -6.74 20.82
CA PRO A 167 -1.15 -8.07 21.34
C PRO A 167 -1.66 -8.17 22.78
N LYS A 168 -2.71 -8.97 23.00
CA LYS A 168 -3.44 -9.02 24.29
C LYS A 168 -2.62 -9.60 25.45
N ASN A 169 -1.60 -10.41 25.16
CA ASN A 169 -0.91 -11.24 26.15
C ASN A 169 0.61 -10.99 26.22
N SER A 170 1.12 -9.90 25.65
CA SER A 170 2.52 -9.54 25.77
C SER A 170 2.72 -8.04 25.96
N LYS A 171 3.67 -7.70 26.83
CA LYS A 171 4.13 -6.32 27.05
C LYS A 171 5.46 -6.03 26.36
N GLU A 172 6.14 -7.07 25.88
CA GLU A 172 7.41 -6.97 25.17
C GLU A 172 7.28 -7.63 23.80
N TYR A 173 7.36 -6.82 22.76
CA TYR A 173 7.32 -7.26 21.39
C TYR A 173 7.94 -6.19 20.48
N ASP A 174 8.60 -6.66 19.43
CA ASP A 174 9.14 -5.79 18.39
C ASP A 174 8.25 -5.89 17.15
N TYR A 175 8.02 -4.80 16.43
CA TYR A 175 7.44 -4.87 15.10
C TYR A 175 8.53 -5.08 14.08
N ARG A 176 8.38 -6.10 13.23
CA ARG A 176 9.29 -6.38 12.12
C ARG A 176 8.62 -5.96 10.81
N ILE A 177 9.23 -5.01 10.12
CA ILE A 177 8.81 -4.54 8.80
C ILE A 177 9.76 -5.13 7.78
N GLU A 178 9.20 -5.78 6.76
CA GLU A 178 9.92 -6.43 5.68
C GLU A 178 9.49 -5.87 4.33
N VAL A 179 10.47 -5.45 3.53
CA VAL A 179 10.28 -5.07 2.13
C VAL A 179 10.83 -6.20 1.28
N ILE A 180 9.93 -7.07 0.83
CA ILE A 180 10.25 -8.25 0.03
C ILE A 180 9.71 -8.00 -1.38
N PRO A 181 10.55 -8.06 -2.43
CA PRO A 181 10.06 -7.99 -3.80
C PRO A 181 9.01 -9.07 -4.04
N GLU A 182 7.88 -8.68 -4.62
CA GLU A 182 6.87 -9.67 -5.03
C GLU A 182 7.47 -10.65 -6.04
N ASN A 183 6.79 -11.78 -6.24
CA ASN A 183 7.24 -12.77 -7.22
C ASN A 183 6.11 -13.15 -8.18
N PRO A 184 6.09 -12.58 -9.41
CA PRO A 184 7.01 -11.55 -9.92
C PRO A 184 6.78 -10.14 -9.31
N PRO A 185 7.80 -9.27 -9.25
CA PRO A 185 7.62 -7.86 -8.89
C PRO A 185 7.06 -7.06 -10.06
N TRP A 186 6.51 -5.88 -9.74
CA TRP A 186 6.14 -4.91 -10.77
C TRP A 186 7.35 -4.58 -11.64
N PRO A 187 7.17 -4.31 -12.95
CA PRO A 187 8.27 -3.96 -13.84
C PRO A 187 9.18 -2.85 -13.31
N THR A 188 8.62 -1.76 -12.78
CA THR A 188 9.37 -0.63 -12.21
C THR A 188 10.19 -1.04 -10.97
N VAL A 189 9.58 -1.79 -10.06
CA VAL A 189 10.22 -2.33 -8.85
C VAL A 189 11.34 -3.31 -9.22
N ARG A 190 11.09 -4.18 -10.20
CA ARG A 190 12.07 -5.13 -10.74
C ARG A 190 13.27 -4.40 -11.34
N ASP A 191 13.03 -3.33 -12.10
CA ASP A 191 14.09 -2.59 -12.77
C ASP A 191 14.95 -1.83 -11.75
N ALA A 192 14.34 -1.28 -10.70
CA ALA A 192 15.05 -0.56 -9.63
C ALA A 192 15.80 -1.52 -8.68
N TYR A 193 15.15 -2.58 -8.20
CA TYR A 193 15.64 -3.38 -7.07
C TYR A 193 16.06 -4.81 -7.46
N GLY A 194 15.73 -5.25 -8.68
CA GLY A 194 15.95 -6.61 -9.16
C GLY A 194 14.79 -7.57 -8.80
N PRO A 195 14.56 -8.63 -9.59
CA PRO A 195 13.53 -9.63 -9.33
C PRO A 195 13.61 -10.32 -7.95
N ASN A 196 14.79 -10.35 -7.33
CA ASN A 196 15.00 -10.94 -6.01
C ASN A 196 15.57 -9.93 -5.01
N GLY A 197 15.51 -8.63 -5.32
CA GLY A 197 16.00 -7.56 -4.45
C GLY A 197 17.53 -7.42 -4.47
N GLU A 198 18.21 -8.04 -5.43
CA GLU A 198 19.67 -8.12 -5.47
C GLU A 198 20.36 -6.75 -5.61
N LYS A 199 19.62 -5.71 -6.04
CA LYS A 199 20.14 -4.34 -6.14
C LYS A 199 19.97 -3.56 -4.83
N PHE A 200 19.14 -3.99 -3.89
CA PHE A 200 19.01 -3.29 -2.61
C PHE A 200 20.38 -3.13 -1.94
N ALA A 201 20.62 -1.92 -1.42
CA ALA A 201 21.85 -1.52 -0.77
C ALA A 201 21.56 -0.81 0.56
N GLY A 202 22.53 -0.87 1.48
CA GLY A 202 22.45 -0.24 2.80
C GLY A 202 22.35 -1.24 3.96
N GLU A 203 22.18 -0.70 5.15
CA GLU A 203 22.27 -1.45 6.41
C GLU A 203 21.05 -2.35 6.68
N LEU A 204 19.92 -2.03 6.06
CA LEU A 204 18.65 -2.75 6.22
C LEU A 204 18.62 -4.06 5.42
N VAL A 205 19.57 -4.27 4.51
CA VAL A 205 19.59 -5.44 3.64
C VAL A 205 19.83 -6.71 4.43
N LYS A 206 18.92 -7.66 4.28
CA LYS A 206 19.01 -9.04 4.75
C LYS A 206 18.94 -9.99 3.57
N GLU A 207 19.38 -11.21 3.79
CA GLU A 207 19.42 -12.26 2.79
C GLU A 207 18.79 -13.53 3.35
N LYS A 208 18.00 -14.21 2.52
CA LYS A 208 17.41 -15.50 2.84
C LYS A 208 17.58 -16.44 1.66
N GLU A 209 18.16 -17.59 1.94
CA GLU A 209 18.23 -18.71 1.01
C GLU A 209 16.89 -19.44 0.98
N LEU A 210 16.25 -19.49 -0.19
CA LEU A 210 15.11 -20.36 -0.47
C LEU A 210 15.59 -21.53 -1.33
N THR A 211 14.83 -22.62 -1.34
CA THR A 211 15.17 -23.85 -2.08
C THR A 211 15.50 -23.62 -3.56
N SER A 212 14.96 -22.56 -4.17
CA SER A 212 15.15 -22.25 -5.59
C SER A 212 15.93 -20.96 -5.88
N ARG A 213 16.17 -20.10 -4.88
CA ARG A 213 16.80 -18.79 -5.08
C ARG A 213 17.21 -18.12 -3.76
N THR A 214 18.23 -17.28 -3.84
CA THR A 214 18.52 -16.27 -2.82
C THR A 214 17.58 -15.09 -2.98
N VAL A 215 16.98 -14.61 -1.89
CA VAL A 215 16.18 -13.38 -1.86
C VAL A 215 16.85 -12.38 -0.93
N LYS A 216 17.09 -11.17 -1.44
CA LYS A 216 17.46 -10.01 -0.62
C LYS A 216 16.22 -9.18 -0.35
N PHE A 217 16.08 -8.78 0.90
CA PHE A 217 14.95 -8.00 1.39
C PHE A 217 15.44 -6.96 2.39
N LEU A 218 14.62 -5.95 2.66
CA LEU A 218 14.93 -4.97 3.71
C LEU A 218 14.19 -5.37 4.98
N GLU A 219 14.86 -5.30 6.12
CA GLU A 219 14.26 -5.54 7.43
C GLU A 219 14.50 -4.34 8.36
N LEU A 220 13.43 -3.86 9.00
CA LEU A 220 13.48 -2.87 10.06
C LEU A 220 12.73 -3.40 11.28
N LYS A 221 13.40 -3.37 12.45
CA LYS A 221 12.76 -3.65 13.74
C LYS A 221 12.39 -2.34 14.43
N VAL A 222 11.14 -2.20 14.86
CA VAL A 222 10.61 -1.04 15.57
C VAL A 222 10.20 -1.48 16.97
N LYS A 223 10.86 -0.90 17.98
CA LYS A 223 10.53 -1.11 19.38
C LYS A 223 9.57 -0.03 19.86
N ILE A 224 8.48 -0.42 20.49
CA ILE A 224 7.63 0.51 21.23
C ILE A 224 7.98 0.35 22.71
N THR A 225 8.50 1.40 23.31
CA THR A 225 8.63 1.49 24.78
C THR A 225 7.33 2.09 25.30
N GLU A 226 6.66 1.39 26.22
CA GLU A 226 5.51 1.92 26.97
C GLU A 226 5.95 2.97 28.00
#